data_AF-A0A6I1JHF5-F1
#
_entry.id   AF-A0A6I1JHF5-F1
#
_cell.length_a   1.000
_cell.length_b   1.000
_cell.length_c   1.000
_cell.angle_alpha   90.00
_cell.angle_beta   90.00
_cell.angle_gamma   90.00
#
_symmetry.space_group_name_H-M   'P 1'
#
loop_
_entity.id
_entity.type
_entity.pdbx_description
1 polymer ?
#
loop_
_entity_poly.entity_id
_entity_poly.type
_entity_poly.pdbx_seq_one_letter_code
_entity_poly.pdbx_strand_id
1 'polypeptide(L)' 'MTKTFHSHWRDVPEGTWRWPNFSPAEIACRGTDRLLVNEAALDKLQALRDRLGKPLIVRSAYRSPEHNRAVGGAT' A
#
# COMPACT_ATOMS: atom_id res chain seq x y z
N MET A 1 -4.44 11.83 10.50
CA MET A 1 -3.94 10.91 9.44
C MET A 1 -4.94 9.80 9.29
N THR A 2 -5.65 9.74 8.17
CA THR A 2 -6.69 8.73 7.93
C THR A 2 -6.03 7.42 7.49
N LYS A 3 -6.39 6.31 8.16
CA LYS A 3 -6.02 4.96 7.77
C LYS A 3 -7.28 4.17 7.50
N THR A 4 -7.40 3.63 6.30
CA THR A 4 -8.54 2.78 5.91
C THR A 4 -8.04 1.36 5.74
N PHE A 5 -8.76 0.40 6.31
CA PHE A 5 -8.42 -1.01 6.23
C PHE A 5 -9.41 -1.74 5.32
N HIS A 6 -8.89 -2.63 4.47
CA HIS A 6 -9.66 -3.54 3.64
C HIS A 6 -9.18 -4.98 3.89
N SER A 7 -10.15 -5.91 4.02
CA SER A 7 -9.89 -7.34 4.15
C SER A 7 -9.13 -7.90 2.95
N HIS A 8 -9.41 -7.37 1.76
CA HIS A 8 -8.74 -7.71 0.52
C HIS A 8 -8.57 -6.44 -0.33
N TRP A 9 -7.48 -6.31 -1.09
CA TRP A 9 -7.21 -5.12 -1.91
C TRP A 9 -8.26 -4.85 -3.01
N ARG A 10 -9.03 -5.89 -3.39
CA ARG A 10 -10.18 -5.77 -4.32
C ARG A 10 -11.40 -5.10 -3.68
N ASP A 11 -11.45 -4.99 -2.36
CA ASP A 11 -12.56 -4.35 -1.64
C ASP A 11 -12.44 -2.82 -1.66
N VAL A 12 -11.42 -2.27 -2.35
CA VAL A 12 -11.33 -0.83 -2.61
C VAL A 12 -12.44 -0.45 -3.60
N PRO A 13 -13.37 0.45 -3.23
CA PRO A 13 -14.44 0.84 -4.14
C PRO A 13 -13.88 1.49 -5.41
N GLU A 14 -14.47 1.15 -6.55
CA GLU A 14 -14.09 1.73 -7.84
C GLU A 14 -14.16 3.26 -7.81
N GLY A 15 -13.19 3.92 -8.44
CA GLY A 15 -13.12 5.39 -8.50
C GLY A 15 -12.64 6.10 -7.23
N THR A 16 -12.40 5.37 -6.12
CA THR A 16 -11.90 5.98 -4.88
C THR A 16 -10.37 6.01 -4.76
N TRP A 17 -9.67 5.27 -5.63
CA TRP A 17 -8.21 5.19 -5.64
C TRP A 17 -7.58 6.44 -6.28
N ARG A 18 -6.82 7.21 -5.49
CA ARG A 18 -6.30 8.55 -5.90
C ARG A 18 -4.87 8.55 -6.44
N TRP A 19 -4.12 7.45 -6.33
CA TRP A 19 -2.69 7.41 -6.65
C TRP A 19 -2.46 6.65 -7.98
N PRO A 20 -2.51 7.31 -9.14
CA PRO A 20 -2.54 6.65 -10.46
C PRO A 20 -1.25 5.88 -10.79
N ASN A 21 -0.14 6.20 -10.11
CA ASN A 21 1.12 5.52 -10.33
C ASN A 21 1.26 4.19 -9.57
N PHE A 22 0.32 3.88 -8.68
CA PHE A 22 0.34 2.67 -7.87
C PHE A 22 -1.04 2.01 -7.91
N SER A 23 -1.10 0.70 -7.71
CA SER A 23 -2.36 -0.05 -7.61
C SER A 23 -2.62 -0.50 -6.16
N PRO A 24 -3.88 -0.76 -5.78
CA PRO A 24 -4.19 -1.38 -4.49
C PRO A 24 -3.40 -2.66 -4.22
N ALA A 25 -3.23 -3.50 -5.25
CA ALA A 25 -2.48 -4.76 -5.17
C ALA A 25 -0.98 -4.55 -4.87
N GLU A 26 -0.35 -3.52 -5.43
CA GLU A 26 1.05 -3.18 -5.14
C GLU A 26 1.28 -2.75 -3.69
N ILE A 27 0.25 -2.15 -3.06
CA ILE A 27 0.30 -1.66 -1.68
C ILE A 27 -0.14 -2.72 -0.66
N ALA A 28 -0.86 -3.74 -1.13
CA ALA A 28 -1.37 -4.82 -0.29
C ALA A 28 -0.27 -5.66 0.36
N CYS A 29 -0.64 -6.31 1.46
CA CYS A 29 0.21 -7.29 2.12
C CYS A 29 0.36 -8.53 1.25
N ARG A 30 1.59 -8.85 0.85
CA ARG A 30 1.89 -10.02 0.00
C ARG A 30 1.58 -11.37 0.65
N GLY A 31 1.44 -11.41 1.98
CA GLY A 31 1.12 -12.64 2.70
C GLY A 31 -0.37 -12.89 2.91
N THR A 32 -1.21 -11.86 2.80
CA THR A 32 -2.62 -11.95 3.22
C THR A 32 -3.60 -11.20 2.31
N ASP A 33 -3.11 -10.51 1.28
CA ASP A 33 -3.88 -9.64 0.37
C ASP A 33 -4.65 -8.49 1.04
N ARG A 34 -4.54 -8.36 2.37
CA ARG A 34 -5.08 -7.25 3.16
C ARG A 34 -4.42 -5.96 2.77
N LEU A 35 -5.19 -4.88 2.81
CA LEU A 35 -4.72 -3.55 2.46
C LEU A 35 -4.96 -2.58 3.62
N LEU A 36 -3.92 -1.83 3.98
CA LEU A 36 -4.05 -0.65 4.82
C LEU A 36 -3.64 0.56 4.00
N VAL A 37 -4.61 1.42 3.70
CA VAL A 37 -4.41 2.68 3.01
C VAL A 37 -4.03 3.73 4.03
N ASN A 38 -2.78 4.21 3.97
CA ASN A 38 -2.36 5.39 4.71
C ASN A 38 -2.21 6.54 3.70
N GLU A 39 -3.22 7.43 3.66
CA GLU A 39 -3.30 8.48 2.64
C GLU A 39 -2.04 9.34 2.61
N ALA A 40 -1.58 9.81 3.78
CA ALA A 40 -0.41 10.68 3.86
C ALA A 40 0.90 10.01 3.38
N ALA A 41 1.00 8.68 3.52
CA ALA A 41 2.16 7.94 3.01
C ALA A 41 2.09 7.79 1.49
N LEU A 42 0.91 7.48 0.95
CA LEU A 42 0.71 7.31 -0.49
C LEU A 42 0.79 8.65 -1.24
N ASP A 43 0.33 9.75 -0.65
CA ASP A 43 0.49 11.11 -1.20
C ASP A 43 1.97 11.45 -1.40
N LYS A 44 2.81 11.14 -0.41
CA LYS A 44 4.27 11.34 -0.50
C LYS A 44 4.92 10.39 -1.51
N LEU A 45 4.46 9.15 -1.57
CA LEU A 45 4.97 8.15 -2.52
C LEU A 45 4.67 8.55 -3.97
N GLN A 46 3.46 9.03 -4.22
CA GLN A 46 3.02 9.59 -5.50
C GLN A 46 3.85 10.80 -5.89
N ALA A 47 3.95 11.79 -5.00
CA ALA A 47 4.76 12.99 -5.25
C ALA A 47 6.24 12.67 -5.53
N LEU A 48 6.80 11.67 -4.84
CA LEU A 48 8.17 11.20 -5.10
C LEU A 48 8.30 10.61 -6.51
N ARG A 49 7.38 9.73 -6.92
CA ARG A 49 7.41 9.15 -8.26
C ARG A 49 7.23 10.21 -9.35
N ASP A 50 6.32 11.16 -9.16
CA ASP A 50 6.12 12.27 -10.09
C ASP A 50 7.39 13.12 -10.23
N ARG A 51 8.06 13.43 -9.11
CA ARG A 51 9.33 14.18 -9.13
C ARG A 51 10.47 13.44 -9.80
N LEU A 52 10.55 12.11 -9.62
CA LEU A 52 11.61 11.30 -10.22
C LEU A 52 11.41 11.09 -11.73
N GLY A 53 10.16 11.12 -12.20
CA GLY A 53 9.81 10.84 -13.59
C GLY A 53 10.21 9.43 -14.05
N LYS A 54 10.38 8.49 -13.11
CA LYS A 54 10.86 7.13 -13.34
C LYS A 54 10.02 6.11 -12.57
N PRO A 55 9.95 4.84 -13.02
CA PRO A 55 9.28 3.79 -12.27
C PRO A 55 9.86 3.62 -10.86
N LEU A 56 8.98 3.48 -9.87
CA LEU A 56 9.34 3.21 -8.49
C LEU A 56 8.73 1.86 -8.08
N ILE A 57 9.58 0.85 -7.88
CA ILE A 57 9.15 -0.53 -7.63
C ILE A 57 8.89 -0.75 -6.14
N VAL A 58 7.62 -0.98 -5.79
CA VAL A 58 7.21 -1.28 -4.40
C VAL A 58 7.43 -2.77 -4.11
N ARG A 59 8.53 -3.08 -3.42
CA ARG A 59 8.84 -4.46 -2.99
C ARG A 59 8.01 -4.93 -1.81
N SER A 60 7.65 -4.01 -0.93
CA SER A 60 6.78 -4.24 0.22
C SER A 60 6.16 -2.93 0.64
N ALA A 61 4.87 -2.94 0.98
CA ALA A 61 4.17 -1.80 1.54
C ALA A 61 3.56 -2.21 2.88
N TYR A 62 2.24 -2.41 2.94
CA TYR A 62 1.60 -2.89 4.15
C TYR A 62 2.03 -4.32 4.48
N ARG A 63 2.27 -4.60 5.76
CA ARG A 63 2.44 -5.95 6.30
C ARG A 63 1.43 -6.13 7.42
N SER A 64 0.58 -7.15 7.30
CA SER A 64 -0.29 -7.52 8.41
C SER A 64 0.54 -8.04 9.59
N PRO A 65 0.05 -7.93 10.85
CA PRO A 65 0.82 -8.34 12.02
C PRO A 65 1.31 -9.79 11.95
N GLU A 66 0.46 -10.70 11.46
CA GLU A 66 0.78 -12.11 11.25
C GLU A 66 1.87 -12.31 10.19
N HIS A 67 1.79 -11.61 9.06
CA HIS A 67 2.80 -11.70 8.02
C HIS A 67 4.13 -11.08 8.48
N ASN A 68 4.09 -9.95 9.19
CA ASN A 68 5.27 -9.31 9.77
C ASN A 68 5.99 -10.26 10.73
N ARG A 69 5.27 -10.96 11.60
CA ARG A 69 5.84 -11.97 12.52
C ARG A 69 6.45 -13.14 11.76
N ALA A 70 5.76 -13.67 10.75
CA ALA A 70 6.22 -14.82 9.96
C ALA A 70 7.55 -14.56 9.24
N VAL A 71 7.82 -13.30 8.85
CA VAL A 71 9.08 -12.90 8.20
C VAL A 71 10.14 -12.37 9.19
N GLY A 72 9.94 -12.50 10.50
CA GLY A 72 10.87 -12.01 11.51
C GLY A 72 10.97 -10.48 11.58
N GLY A 73 9.90 -9.77 11.24
CA GLY A 73 9.83 -8.31 11.32
C GLY A 73 9.86 -7.78 12.75
N ALA A 74 10.31 -6.55 12.91
CA ALA A 74 10.33 -5.86 14.20
C ALA A 74 8.91 -5.68 14.78
N THR A 75 8.82 -5.71 16.11
CA THR A 75 7.61 -5.52 16.93
C THR A 75 7.67 -4.22 17.71
#